data_AF-A0AAD4FQ02-F1
#
_entry.id   AF-A0AAD4FQ02-F1
#
_cell.length_a   1.000
_cell.length_b   1.000
_cell.length_c   1.000
_cell.angle_alpha   90.00
_cell.angle_beta   90.00
_cell.angle_gamma   90.00
#
_symmetry.space_group_name_H-M   'P 1'
#
loop_
_entity.id
_entity.type
_entity.pdbx_description
1 polymer ?
#
loop_
_entity_poly.entity_id
_entity_poly.type
_entity_poly.pdbx_seq_one_letter_code
_entity_poly.pdbx_strand_id
1 'polypeptide(L)'
;MYGNKRRLKQRGLTRDNVQATPYLIEVLSELQRAPHKVEIIKRNCDYYKTQIHLKRGFLTAIERIELVLVIDHDIERIRQQILANDYIGNRIRRYPLLFKGILD
;
A
#
# COMPACT_ATOMS: atom_id res chain seq x y z
N MET A 1 14.27 46.33 8.77
CA MET A 1 13.20 45.49 8.20
C MET A 1 13.66 44.04 8.23
N TYR A 2 13.13 43.22 9.14
CA TYR A 2 13.56 41.82 9.28
C TYR A 2 12.98 40.98 8.14
N GLY A 3 13.86 40.55 7.23
CA GLY A 3 13.53 39.64 6.14
C GLY A 3 13.17 38.26 6.69
N ASN A 4 11.88 37.99 6.82
CA ASN A 4 11.40 36.66 7.20
C ASN A 4 11.43 35.75 5.97
N LYS A 5 12.61 35.24 5.63
CA LYS A 5 12.77 34.17 4.64
C LYS A 5 12.16 32.91 5.23
N ARG A 6 10.85 32.73 5.05
CA ARG A 6 10.19 31.43 5.20
C ARG A 6 10.91 30.47 4.25
N ARG A 7 11.91 29.75 4.75
CA ARG A 7 12.44 28.54 4.12
C ARG A 7 11.25 27.60 4.04
N LEU A 8 10.53 27.64 2.92
CA LEU A 8 9.75 26.52 2.44
C LEU A 8 10.74 25.36 2.42
N LYS A 9 10.72 24.58 3.49
CA LYS A 9 11.42 23.31 3.56
C LYS A 9 10.74 22.50 2.47
N GLN A 10 11.32 22.53 1.27
CA GLN A 10 11.08 21.53 0.25
C GLN A 10 11.46 20.22 0.93
N ARG A 11 10.49 19.63 1.66
CA ARG A 11 10.57 18.24 2.10
C ARG A 11 10.78 17.50 0.79
N GLY A 12 12.00 16.97 0.63
CA GLY A 12 12.49 16.53 -0.65
C GLY A 12 11.43 15.73 -1.38
N LEU A 13 11.18 16.10 -2.64
CA LEU A 13 10.69 15.19 -3.67
C LEU A 13 11.74 14.08 -3.93
N THR A 14 12.32 13.52 -2.87
CA THR A 14 13.24 12.40 -2.94
C THR A 14 12.38 11.16 -3.16
N ARG A 15 12.13 10.90 -4.45
CA ARG A 15 11.97 9.60 -5.08
C ARG A 15 11.43 8.52 -4.13
N ASP A 16 10.14 8.62 -3.83
CA ASP A 16 9.40 7.56 -3.17
C ASP A 16 9.15 6.36 -4.12
N ASN A 17 10.02 6.08 -5.10
CA ASN A 17 9.85 4.97 -6.05
C ASN A 17 10.27 3.66 -5.38
N VAL A 18 9.36 3.11 -4.58
CA VAL A 18 9.53 1.83 -3.91
C VAL A 18 9.28 0.76 -4.95
N GLN A 19 10.29 -0.03 -5.29
CA GLN A 19 10.13 -1.14 -6.22
C GLN A 19 9.30 -2.26 -5.58
N ALA A 20 8.54 -2.98 -6.41
CA ALA A 20 7.87 -4.20 -5.96
C ALA A 20 8.92 -5.26 -5.61
N THR A 21 8.81 -5.86 -4.43
CA THR A 21 9.68 -6.97 -4.03
C THR A 21 9.28 -8.24 -4.77
N PRO A 22 10.19 -9.24 -4.92
CA PRO A 22 9.84 -10.53 -5.51
C PRO A 22 8.63 -11.19 -4.82
N TYR A 23 8.58 -11.12 -3.48
CA TYR A 23 7.43 -11.56 -2.69
C TYR A 23 6.12 -10.91 -3.15
N LEU A 24 6.11 -9.58 -3.37
CA LEU A 24 4.90 -8.90 -3.80
C LEU A 24 4.48 -9.31 -5.22
N ILE A 25 5.44 -9.54 -6.12
CA ILE A 25 5.14 -10.03 -7.47
C ILE A 25 4.49 -11.41 -7.43
N GLU A 26 4.99 -12.29 -6.57
CA GLU A 26 4.42 -13.63 -6.36
C GLU A 26 3.02 -13.56 -5.75
N VAL A 27 2.81 -12.74 -4.72
CA VAL A 27 1.49 -12.43 -4.15
C VAL A 27 0.50 -11.97 -5.21
N LEU A 28 0.90 -11.01 -6.05
CA LEU A 28 0.01 -10.47 -7.09
C LEU A 28 -0.33 -11.54 -8.14
N SER A 29 0.63 -12.41 -8.46
CA SER A 29 0.40 -13.55 -9.36
C SER A 29 -0.56 -14.56 -8.76
N GLU A 30 -0.45 -14.80 -7.45
CA GLU A 30 -1.35 -15.70 -6.72
C GLU A 30 -2.77 -15.12 -6.62
N LEU A 31 -2.92 -13.81 -6.41
CA LEU A 31 -4.23 -13.16 -6.43
C LEU A 31 -4.92 -13.27 -7.79
N GLN A 32 -4.16 -13.23 -8.90
CA GLN A 32 -4.72 -13.45 -10.24
C GLN A 32 -5.24 -14.89 -10.40
N ARG A 33 -4.53 -15.89 -9.85
CA ARG A 33 -4.93 -17.31 -9.88
C ARG A 33 -6.09 -17.61 -8.93
N ALA A 34 -6.10 -16.96 -7.78
CA ALA A 34 -7.03 -17.18 -6.69
C ALA A 34 -7.63 -15.86 -6.18
N PRO A 35 -8.56 -15.23 -6.94
CA PRO A 35 -9.13 -13.92 -6.59
C PRO A 35 -9.80 -13.87 -5.21
N HIS A 36 -10.33 -15.00 -4.72
CA HIS A 36 -10.94 -15.12 -3.40
C HIS A 36 -9.96 -14.79 -2.25
N LYS A 37 -8.64 -14.91 -2.48
CA LYS A 37 -7.60 -14.57 -1.50
C LYS A 37 -7.52 -13.06 -1.22
N VAL A 38 -8.18 -12.20 -2.01
CA VAL A 38 -8.35 -10.77 -1.65
C VAL A 38 -9.01 -10.61 -0.27
N GLU A 39 -9.86 -11.56 0.13
CA GLU A 39 -10.48 -11.53 1.46
C GLU A 39 -9.46 -11.63 2.61
N ILE A 40 -8.30 -12.25 2.37
CA ILE A 40 -7.18 -12.29 3.32
C ILE A 40 -6.63 -10.89 3.55
N ILE A 41 -6.53 -10.07 2.51
CA ILE A 41 -6.08 -8.68 2.61
C ILE A 41 -7.03 -7.89 3.51
N LYS A 42 -8.35 -8.02 3.30
CA LYS A 42 -9.35 -7.34 4.13
C LYS A 42 -9.26 -7.76 5.60
N ARG A 43 -9.15 -9.06 5.87
CA ARG A 43 -8.95 -9.59 7.24
C ARG A 43 -7.68 -9.06 7.88
N ASN A 44 -6.59 -8.96 7.11
CA ASN A 44 -5.34 -8.37 7.59
C ASN A 44 -5.53 -6.89 7.94
N CYS A 45 -6.20 -6.11 7.09
CA CYS A 45 -6.53 -4.70 7.34
C CYS A 45 -7.32 -4.54 8.65
N ASP A 46 -8.39 -5.31 8.83
CA ASP A 46 -9.21 -5.30 10.05
C ASP A 46 -8.39 -5.68 11.28
N TYR A 47 -7.63 -6.78 11.19
CA TYR A 47 -6.76 -7.24 12.27
C TYR A 47 -5.76 -6.16 12.68
N TYR A 48 -5.06 -5.53 11.74
CA TYR A 48 -4.05 -4.53 12.04
C TYR A 48 -4.65 -3.24 12.60
N LYS A 49 -5.87 -2.86 12.19
CA LYS A 49 -6.58 -1.71 12.76
C LYS A 49 -6.90 -1.86 14.25
N THR A 50 -7.04 -3.09 14.76
CA THR A 50 -7.28 -3.33 16.20
C THR A 50 -6.03 -3.19 17.07
N GLN A 51 -4.84 -3.07 16.47
CA GLN A 51 -3.58 -3.01 17.20
C GLN A 51 -3.35 -1.64 17.85
N ILE A 52 -3.14 -1.63 19.18
CA ILE A 52 -2.95 -0.40 19.98
C ILE A 52 -1.78 0.46 19.48
N HIS A 53 -0.70 -0.19 19.01
CA HIS A 53 0.54 0.49 18.57
C HIS A 53 0.70 0.53 17.05
N LEU A 54 -0.41 0.60 16.30
CA LEU A 54 -0.36 0.73 14.85
C LEU A 54 0.30 2.05 14.44
N LYS A 55 1.44 1.97 13.74
CA LYS A 55 2.11 3.16 13.21
C LYS A 55 1.19 3.87 12.21
N ARG A 56 1.05 5.20 12.34
CA ARG A 56 0.32 6.05 11.38
C ARG A 56 0.73 5.79 9.92
N GLY A 57 2.01 5.48 9.72
CA GLY A 57 2.56 5.05 8.43
C GLY A 57 1.77 3.91 7.78
N PHE A 58 1.56 2.87 8.58
CA PHE A 58 0.89 1.64 8.18
C PHE A 58 -0.62 1.82 8.09
N LEU A 59 -1.22 2.56 9.02
CA LEU A 59 -2.65 2.92 8.94
C LEU A 59 -2.99 3.61 7.60
N THR A 60 -2.17 4.55 7.14
CA THR A 60 -2.39 5.16 5.81
C THR A 60 -2.30 4.14 4.69
N ALA A 61 -1.42 3.14 4.77
CA ALA A 61 -1.35 2.11 3.73
C ALA A 61 -2.58 1.22 3.72
N ILE A 62 -3.15 0.91 4.90
CA ILE A 62 -4.43 0.22 5.05
C ILE A 62 -5.56 1.04 4.40
N GLU A 63 -5.68 2.33 4.73
CA GLU A 63 -6.69 3.21 4.12
C GLU A 63 -6.57 3.27 2.59
N ARG A 64 -5.34 3.27 2.06
CA ARG A 64 -5.11 3.27 0.61
C ARG A 64 -5.50 1.97 -0.05
N ILE A 65 -5.10 0.82 0.50
CA ILE A 65 -5.45 -0.47 -0.11
C ILE A 65 -6.96 -0.74 -0.02
N GLU A 66 -7.62 -0.34 1.07
CA GLU A 66 -9.09 -0.45 1.17
C GLU A 66 -9.80 0.36 0.09
N LEU A 67 -9.34 1.58 -0.21
CA LEU A 67 -9.88 2.35 -1.33
C LEU A 67 -9.69 1.65 -2.67
N VAL A 68 -8.50 1.09 -2.93
CA VAL A 68 -8.22 0.30 -4.15
C VAL A 68 -9.21 -0.87 -4.29
N LEU A 69 -9.42 -1.62 -3.20
CA LEU A 69 -10.31 -2.79 -3.19
C LEU A 69 -11.81 -2.43 -3.28
N VAL A 70 -12.20 -1.22 -2.89
CA VAL A 70 -13.59 -0.75 -3.01
C VAL A 70 -13.88 -0.26 -4.43
N ILE A 71 -12.93 0.43 -5.06
CA ILE A 71 -13.11 1.02 -6.39
C ILE A 71 -13.05 -0.06 -7.47
N ASP A 72 -12.14 -1.02 -7.34
CA ASP A 72 -11.90 -2.04 -8.37
C ASP A 72 -12.16 -3.43 -7.84
N HIS A 73 -13.01 -4.17 -8.55
CA HIS A 73 -13.33 -5.57 -8.27
C HIS A 73 -12.54 -6.52 -9.19
N ASP A 74 -11.85 -5.96 -10.18
CA ASP A 74 -10.97 -6.67 -11.11
C ASP A 74 -9.55 -6.76 -10.54
N ILE A 75 -9.05 -7.98 -10.40
CA ILE A 75 -7.71 -8.26 -9.87
C ILE A 75 -6.61 -7.64 -10.73
N GLU A 76 -6.77 -7.56 -12.05
CA GLU A 76 -5.77 -6.90 -12.90
C GLU A 76 -5.68 -5.41 -12.63
N ARG A 77 -6.82 -4.76 -12.39
CA ARG A 77 -6.86 -3.34 -12.04
C ARG A 77 -6.23 -3.10 -10.67
N ILE A 78 -6.55 -3.94 -9.68
CA ILE A 78 -5.91 -3.90 -8.36
C ILE A 78 -4.39 -4.07 -8.49
N ARG A 79 -3.92 -5.05 -9.28
CA ARG A 79 -2.51 -5.27 -9.55
C ARG A 79 -1.84 -4.05 -10.18
N GLN A 80 -2.46 -3.45 -11.19
CA GLN A 80 -1.94 -2.25 -11.85
C GLN A 80 -1.81 -1.07 -10.86
N GLN A 81 -2.80 -0.86 -9.99
CA GLN A 81 -2.75 0.19 -8.98
C GLN A 81 -1.67 -0.06 -7.93
N ILE A 82 -1.52 -1.30 -7.46
CA ILE A 82 -0.47 -1.67 -6.51
C ILE A 82 0.91 -1.51 -7.13
N LEU A 83 1.08 -1.69 -8.44
CA LEU A 83 2.34 -1.53 -9.18
C LEU A 83 2.55 -0.12 -9.75
N ALA A 84 1.57 0.77 -9.67
CA ALA A 84 1.66 2.12 -10.22
C ALA A 84 2.81 2.90 -9.55
N ASN A 85 3.52 3.71 -10.34
CA ASN A 85 4.60 4.58 -9.83
C ASN A 85 4.05 5.89 -9.25
N ASP A 86 2.92 5.81 -8.55
CA ASP A 86 2.22 6.94 -7.93
C ASP A 86 2.30 6.87 -6.40
N TYR A 87 1.68 7.82 -5.72
CA TYR A 87 1.70 7.84 -4.25
C TYR A 87 1.03 6.60 -3.63
N ILE A 88 -0.07 6.11 -4.21
CA ILE A 88 -0.84 4.99 -3.69
C ILE A 88 -0.03 3.69 -3.77
N GLY A 89 0.45 3.34 -4.97
CA GLY A 89 1.26 2.15 -5.19
C GLY A 89 2.52 2.18 -4.34
N ASN A 90 3.27 3.29 -4.36
CA ASN A 90 4.46 3.45 -3.53
C ASN A 90 4.20 3.34 -2.02
N ARG A 91 2.99 3.69 -1.57
CA ARG A 91 2.61 3.56 -0.17
C ARG A 91 2.31 2.12 0.19
N ILE A 92 1.53 1.42 -0.63
CA ILE A 92 1.15 0.02 -0.42
C ILE A 92 2.38 -0.88 -0.44
N ARG A 93 3.27 -0.72 -1.42
CA ARG A 93 4.48 -1.54 -1.60
C ARG A 93 5.45 -1.51 -0.43
N ARG A 94 5.39 -0.50 0.44
CA ARG A 94 6.21 -0.43 1.68
C ARG A 94 5.77 -1.38 2.77
N TYR A 95 4.55 -1.89 2.72
CA TYR A 95 3.96 -2.67 3.80
C TYR A 95 3.55 -4.06 3.28
N PRO A 96 4.52 -4.95 3.01
CA PRO A 96 4.24 -6.31 2.55
C PRO A 96 3.37 -7.12 3.53
N LEU A 97 3.33 -6.72 4.81
CA LEU A 97 2.46 -7.32 5.84
C LEU A 97 0.96 -7.27 5.48
N LEU A 98 0.51 -6.36 4.63
CA LEU A 98 -0.86 -6.36 4.12
C LEU A 98 -1.24 -7.68 3.42
N PHE A 99 -0.24 -8.38 2.89
CA PHE A 99 -0.39 -9.57 2.04
C PHE A 99 -0.04 -10.87 2.77
N LYS A 100 0.16 -10.81 4.09
CA LYS A 100 0.49 -11.98 4.91
C LYS A 100 -0.57 -13.08 4.73
N GLY A 101 -0.12 -14.32 4.50
CA GLY A 101 -0.99 -15.50 4.36
C GLY A 101 -1.56 -15.75 2.97
N ILE A 102 -1.21 -14.96 1.96
CA ILE A 102 -1.69 -15.18 0.58
C ILE A 102 -0.97 -16.33 -0.11
N LEU A 103 0.32 -16.52 0.17
CA LEU A 103 1.16 -17.57 -0.43
C LEU A 103 1.19 -18.86 0.40
N ASP A 104 0.45 -18.90 1.52
CA ASP A 104 0.35 -20.07 2.39
C ASP A 104 -0.68 -21.09 1.85
#